data_AF-A0A7V1TSW2-F1
#
_entry.id   AF-A0A7V1TSW2-F1
#
_cell.length_a   1.000
_cell.length_b   1.000
_cell.length_c   1.000
_cell.angle_alpha   90.00
_cell.angle_beta   90.00
_cell.angle_gamma   90.00
#
_symmetry.space_group_name_H-M   'P 1'
#
loop_
_entity.id
_entity.type
_entity.pdbx_description
1 polymer ?
#
loop_
_entity_poly.entity_id
_entity_poly.type
_entity_poly.pdbx_seq_one_letter_code
_entity_poly.pdbx_strand_id
1 'polypeptide(L)'
;MRRVIVCGLILWSTIWVSGCSSSDAVIQDCYSTTQFKRLVAPAFSYYVMNVDARGQSRLDLYLQMPYKKLHFQLNDFLYRASFSYSFLIRNVHGEIIQTKEIDRAVTVRTYEESVSLRSDFYLQTFLLPPATYTVEIISRDNLSQQRYRVVQTIEAKNFTDTTIAASTVLLLDTVAYDAKGVVLRPVLPEYASLLSGSLGTFQEIYNIRAGDTLMISTRYYRLKTMPEDDKKKFSYWLPPYKIDDDECTATDKELYISCDSTLVVPRNGMLQFIQLCQPLRIGKTIVQRSIVRRSATLVDSVSTEFSLFRKDSSGKLSPSQDEVLAAMRYILRESEYDSLRTLFGDDRSKKITEFWSFRGGSQRRFDFEKRVYEADQFFTTCIEGSRTPMGIVYIICGIPDYVDCRSDLFETWYYTLGERTYSVQFRVVGNKNQRTYFELSPFSVNEMFWQYHIDQWRKKD
;
A
#
# COMPACT_ATOMS: atom_id res chain seq x y z
N MET A 1 -80.93 21.91 -9.94
CA MET A 1 -81.06 20.44 -9.94
C MET A 1 -79.88 19.84 -10.68
N ARG A 2 -79.51 18.63 -10.23
CA ARG A 2 -78.35 17.80 -10.57
C ARG A 2 -78.21 17.40 -12.07
N ARG A 3 -76.95 17.19 -12.49
CA ARG A 3 -76.40 16.03 -13.26
C ARG A 3 -76.75 15.88 -14.76
N VAL A 4 -75.95 15.34 -15.71
CA VAL A 4 -74.56 14.83 -15.91
C VAL A 4 -74.35 14.80 -17.47
N ILE A 5 -73.12 14.90 -18.03
CA ILE A 5 -72.38 13.92 -18.91
C ILE A 5 -71.71 14.73 -20.04
N VAL A 6 -70.44 14.59 -20.47
CA VAL A 6 -69.23 13.82 -20.10
C VAL A 6 -68.05 14.59 -20.73
N CYS A 7 -66.94 14.77 -20.00
CA CYS A 7 -65.67 15.30 -20.53
C CYS A 7 -64.70 14.13 -20.75
N GLY A 8 -64.22 13.96 -21.98
CA GLY A 8 -63.09 13.09 -22.32
C GLY A 8 -61.77 13.83 -22.17
N LEU A 9 -60.93 13.40 -21.23
CA LEU A 9 -59.55 13.83 -21.07
C LEU A 9 -58.64 12.83 -21.81
N ILE A 10 -57.92 13.32 -22.82
CA ILE A 10 -56.83 12.58 -23.49
C ILE A 10 -55.54 12.90 -22.72
N LEU A 11 -55.04 11.91 -21.98
CA LEU A 11 -53.76 11.93 -21.29
C LEU A 11 -52.61 11.71 -22.29
N TRP A 12 -51.78 12.73 -22.48
CA TRP A 12 -50.44 12.56 -23.06
C TRP A 12 -49.51 12.00 -21.97
N SER A 13 -49.13 10.73 -22.11
CA SER A 13 -48.07 10.13 -21.32
C SER A 13 -46.73 10.37 -22.03
N THR A 14 -45.95 11.30 -21.49
CA THR A 14 -44.52 11.42 -21.82
C THR A 14 -43.78 10.29 -21.13
N ILE A 15 -43.41 9.27 -21.88
CA ILE A 15 -42.49 8.21 -21.45
C ILE A 15 -41.12 8.85 -21.31
N TRP A 16 -40.72 9.11 -20.06
CA TRP A 16 -39.32 9.35 -19.71
C TRP A 16 -38.58 8.02 -19.86
N VAL A 17 -37.88 7.85 -20.98
CA VAL A 17 -36.81 6.86 -21.07
C VAL A 17 -35.66 7.42 -20.23
N SER A 18 -35.61 7.03 -18.97
CA SER A 18 -34.43 7.19 -18.12
C SER A 18 -33.30 6.39 -18.74
N GLY A 19 -32.49 7.05 -19.58
CA GLY A 19 -31.21 6.54 -20.03
C GLY A 19 -30.37 6.21 -18.80
N CYS A 20 -29.92 4.95 -18.73
CA CYS A 20 -28.99 4.48 -17.72
C CYS A 20 -27.81 5.45 -17.63
N SER A 21 -27.64 6.07 -16.46
CA SER A 21 -26.39 6.74 -16.12
C SER A 21 -25.30 5.67 -16.14
N SER A 22 -24.38 5.74 -17.09
CA SER A 22 -23.05 5.18 -16.90
C SER A 22 -22.40 6.01 -15.80
N SER A 23 -22.59 5.59 -14.55
CA SER A 23 -21.69 6.01 -13.49
C SER A 23 -20.31 5.55 -13.92
N ASP A 24 -19.44 6.47 -14.30
CA ASP A 24 -18.01 6.23 -14.42
C ASP A 24 -17.51 5.85 -13.03
N ALA A 25 -17.60 4.55 -12.74
CA ALA A 25 -17.07 3.98 -11.53
C ALA A 25 -15.56 4.21 -11.59
N VAL A 26 -15.07 5.10 -10.72
CA VAL A 26 -13.67 5.12 -10.33
C VAL A 26 -13.28 3.66 -10.08
N ILE A 27 -12.43 3.08 -10.94
CA ILE A 27 -11.95 1.71 -10.76
C ILE A 27 -11.08 1.74 -9.50
N GLN A 28 -11.72 1.47 -8.36
CA GLN A 28 -11.03 1.32 -7.10
C GLN A 28 -10.37 -0.07 -7.13
N ASP A 29 -9.04 -0.09 -7.19
CA ASP A 29 -8.28 -1.32 -7.05
C ASP A 29 -8.66 -2.01 -5.72
N CYS A 30 -8.84 -3.34 -5.76
CA CYS A 30 -9.15 -4.13 -4.58
C CYS A 30 -8.01 -4.06 -3.56
N TYR A 31 -8.33 -4.29 -2.28
CA TYR A 31 -7.34 -4.17 -1.22
C TYR A 31 -6.21 -5.19 -1.42
N SER A 32 -6.55 -6.48 -1.62
CA SER A 32 -5.51 -7.49 -1.84
C SER A 32 -4.76 -7.28 -3.14
N THR A 33 -5.42 -6.82 -4.21
CA THR A 33 -4.75 -6.45 -5.47
C THR A 33 -3.66 -5.41 -5.23
N THR A 34 -3.95 -4.41 -4.40
CA THR A 34 -2.96 -3.40 -4.00
C THR A 34 -1.82 -4.00 -3.18
N GLN A 35 -2.10 -4.99 -2.32
CA GLN A 35 -1.05 -5.68 -1.56
C GLN A 35 -0.20 -6.62 -2.43
N PHE A 36 -0.82 -7.41 -3.31
CA PHE A 36 -0.14 -8.34 -4.22
C PHE A 36 0.70 -7.60 -5.27
N LYS A 37 0.30 -6.40 -5.70
CA LYS A 37 1.15 -5.51 -6.48
C LYS A 37 2.49 -5.17 -5.78
N ARG A 38 2.60 -5.38 -4.46
CA ARG A 38 3.84 -5.20 -3.68
C ARG A 38 4.72 -6.46 -3.63
N LEU A 39 4.15 -7.66 -3.86
CA LEU A 39 4.88 -8.93 -3.98
C LEU A 39 5.71 -8.99 -5.25
N VAL A 40 5.10 -8.54 -6.33
CA VAL A 40 5.82 -8.27 -7.55
C VAL A 40 6.56 -6.97 -7.28
N ALA A 41 7.88 -7.03 -7.02
CA ALA A 41 8.67 -5.81 -6.84
C ALA A 41 8.23 -4.79 -7.90
N PRO A 42 7.74 -3.60 -7.50
CA PRO A 42 7.13 -2.67 -8.44
C PRO A 42 8.17 -2.45 -9.52
N ALA A 43 7.72 -2.53 -10.76
CA ALA A 43 8.66 -2.49 -11.86
C ALA A 43 9.47 -1.19 -11.88
N PHE A 44 8.85 -0.13 -11.39
CA PHE A 44 9.50 1.08 -10.92
C PHE A 44 8.67 1.64 -9.77
N SER A 45 9.33 2.44 -8.95
CA SER A 45 8.77 3.10 -7.79
C SER A 45 8.52 4.58 -8.10
N TYR A 46 7.53 5.18 -7.46
CA TYR A 46 7.18 6.58 -7.71
C TYR A 46 6.57 7.28 -6.50
N TYR A 47 6.77 8.60 -6.41
CA TYR A 47 6.20 9.43 -5.36
C TYR A 47 5.80 10.80 -5.92
N VAL A 48 4.63 11.27 -5.50
CA VAL A 48 4.02 12.50 -5.99
C VAL A 48 4.12 13.57 -4.92
N MET A 49 4.78 14.68 -5.24
CA MET A 49 4.83 15.86 -4.39
C MET A 49 4.07 17.02 -5.03
N ASN A 50 3.20 17.64 -4.24
CA ASN A 50 2.45 18.82 -4.64
C ASN A 50 3.07 20.07 -4.01
N VAL A 51 3.41 21.07 -4.81
CA VAL A 51 4.17 22.27 -4.42
C VAL A 51 3.54 23.50 -5.10
N ASP A 52 3.60 24.68 -4.47
CA ASP A 52 3.16 25.91 -5.16
C ASP A 52 4.11 26.31 -6.28
N ALA A 53 3.55 26.72 -7.42
CA ALA A 53 4.25 27.42 -8.47
C ALA A 53 3.41 28.57 -9.01
N ARG A 54 3.45 29.71 -8.29
CA ARG A 54 2.84 30.98 -8.73
C ARG A 54 1.35 30.83 -9.08
N GLY A 55 0.61 30.14 -8.22
CA GLY A 55 -0.83 29.94 -8.36
C GLY A 55 -1.26 28.76 -9.24
N GLN A 56 -0.29 27.98 -9.72
CA GLN A 56 -0.52 26.62 -10.22
C GLN A 56 0.01 25.60 -9.21
N SER A 57 -0.58 24.41 -9.24
CA SER A 57 -0.05 23.26 -8.51
C SER A 57 1.09 22.65 -9.32
N ARG A 58 2.31 22.72 -8.79
CA ARG A 58 3.46 22.01 -9.33
C ARG A 58 3.46 20.57 -8.80
N LEU A 59 3.28 19.64 -9.72
CA LEU A 59 3.31 18.22 -9.46
C LEU A 59 4.68 17.64 -9.79
N ASP A 60 5.46 17.34 -8.76
CA ASP A 60 6.78 16.74 -8.85
C ASP A 60 6.67 15.22 -8.65
N LEU A 61 6.94 14.46 -9.70
CA LEU A 61 6.95 13.00 -9.74
C LEU A 61 8.39 12.49 -9.61
N TYR A 62 8.72 11.98 -8.44
CA TYR A 62 9.96 11.25 -8.21
C TYR A 62 9.78 9.82 -8.68
N LEU A 63 10.69 9.34 -9.52
CA LEU A 63 10.66 8.01 -10.13
C LEU A 63 11.96 7.29 -9.83
N GLN A 64 11.86 5.98 -9.60
CA GLN A 64 13.00 5.12 -9.36
C GLN A 64 12.86 3.82 -10.16
N MET A 65 13.76 3.59 -11.11
CA MET A 65 13.82 2.37 -11.93
C MET A 65 14.93 1.43 -11.44
N PRO A 66 14.62 0.26 -10.85
CA PRO A 66 15.63 -0.72 -10.45
C PRO A 66 16.34 -1.33 -11.67
N TYR A 67 17.67 -1.50 -11.59
CA TYR A 67 18.44 -2.07 -12.71
C TYR A 67 18.04 -3.51 -13.03
N LYS A 68 17.64 -4.29 -12.02
CA LYS A 68 17.08 -5.66 -12.18
C LYS A 68 15.81 -5.73 -13.04
N LYS A 69 15.19 -4.59 -13.36
CA LYS A 69 13.97 -4.50 -14.21
C LYS A 69 14.29 -4.06 -15.64
N LEU A 70 15.55 -3.78 -15.94
CA LEU A 70 16.02 -3.36 -17.25
C LEU A 70 16.84 -4.47 -17.90
N HIS A 71 16.79 -4.54 -19.22
CA HIS A 71 17.64 -5.46 -19.98
C HIS A 71 18.89 -4.73 -20.47
N PHE A 72 20.04 -5.17 -19.96
CA PHE A 72 21.33 -4.63 -20.34
C PHE A 72 21.93 -5.43 -21.51
N GLN A 73 22.50 -4.71 -22.46
CA GLN A 73 23.27 -5.25 -23.57
C GLN A 73 24.73 -4.78 -23.46
N LEU A 74 25.69 -5.67 -23.75
CA LEU A 74 27.10 -5.33 -23.82
C LEU A 74 27.40 -4.60 -25.13
N ASN A 75 27.85 -3.34 -25.05
CA ASN A 75 28.29 -2.49 -26.14
C ASN A 75 29.63 -1.84 -25.76
N ASP A 76 30.67 -2.02 -26.58
CA ASP A 76 32.00 -1.40 -26.40
C ASP A 76 32.55 -1.56 -24.97
N PHE A 77 32.52 -2.79 -24.44
CA PHE A 77 32.98 -3.16 -23.09
C PHE A 77 32.15 -2.59 -21.92
N LEU A 78 31.02 -1.94 -22.19
CA LEU A 78 30.09 -1.44 -21.19
C LEU A 78 28.72 -2.09 -21.35
N TYR A 79 28.01 -2.31 -20.24
CA TYR A 79 26.63 -2.76 -20.27
C TYR A 79 25.72 -1.55 -20.31
N ARG A 80 24.86 -1.46 -21.32
CA ARG A 80 23.89 -0.37 -21.48
C ARG A 80 22.47 -0.91 -21.52
N ALA A 81 21.57 -0.25 -20.81
CA ALA A 81 20.13 -0.44 -20.94
C ALA A 81 19.48 0.89 -21.33
N SER A 82 18.37 0.81 -22.06
CA SER A 82 17.57 1.99 -22.40
C SER A 82 16.09 1.69 -22.21
N PHE A 83 15.35 2.70 -21.77
CA PHE A 83 13.93 2.60 -21.45
C PHE A 83 13.26 3.97 -21.57
N SER A 84 11.93 4.01 -21.66
CA SER A 84 11.17 5.25 -21.67
C SER A 84 10.13 5.30 -20.57
N TYR A 85 9.82 6.52 -20.11
CA TYR A 85 8.64 6.83 -19.32
C TYR A 85 7.64 7.62 -20.17
N SER A 86 6.41 7.14 -20.26
CA SER A 86 5.28 7.88 -20.81
C SER A 86 4.32 8.28 -19.68
N PHE A 87 3.97 9.56 -19.63
CA PHE A 87 3.04 10.13 -18.67
C PHE A 87 1.77 10.54 -19.41
N LEU A 88 0.61 10.10 -18.91
CA LEU A 88 -0.70 10.52 -19.40
C LEU A 88 -1.49 11.11 -18.22
N ILE A 89 -1.81 12.39 -18.29
CA ILE A 89 -2.61 13.08 -17.29
C ILE A 89 -4.00 13.28 -17.86
N ARG A 90 -5.02 12.77 -17.15
CA ARG A 90 -6.43 12.92 -17.50
C ARG A 90 -7.15 13.75 -16.47
N ASN A 91 -8.11 14.56 -16.90
CA ASN A 91 -9.05 15.21 -15.99
C ASN A 91 -10.10 14.21 -15.45
N VAL A 92 -11.01 14.70 -14.60
CA VAL A 92 -12.10 13.89 -14.03
C VAL A 92 -13.11 13.39 -15.08
N HIS A 93 -13.09 13.92 -16.30
CA HIS A 93 -13.93 13.47 -17.42
C HIS A 93 -13.22 12.44 -18.32
N GLY A 94 -12.00 12.02 -17.93
CA GLY A 94 -11.21 11.06 -18.69
C GLY A 94 -10.46 11.64 -19.90
N GLU A 95 -10.57 12.95 -20.14
CA GLU A 95 -9.89 13.62 -21.25
C GLU A 95 -8.40 13.78 -20.93
N ILE A 96 -7.54 13.45 -21.89
CA ILE A 96 -6.09 13.65 -21.75
C ILE A 96 -5.78 15.14 -21.88
N ILE A 97 -5.34 15.74 -20.78
CA ILE A 97 -4.97 17.16 -20.75
C ILE A 97 -3.48 17.36 -21.03
N GLN A 98 -2.66 16.37 -20.71
CA GLN A 98 -1.22 16.45 -20.89
C GLN A 98 -0.62 15.06 -21.09
N THR A 99 0.36 15.00 -22.00
CA THR A 99 1.16 13.81 -22.28
C THR A 99 2.63 14.21 -22.34
N LYS A 100 3.51 13.31 -21.87
CA LYS A 100 4.95 13.48 -21.97
C LYS A 100 5.62 12.12 -22.12
N GLU A 101 6.59 12.02 -23.02
CA GLU A 101 7.48 10.85 -23.11
C GLU A 101 8.93 11.31 -22.88
N ILE A 102 9.69 10.49 -22.16
CA ILE A 102 11.10 10.72 -21.83
C ILE A 102 11.86 9.41 -22.02
N ASP A 103 12.89 9.44 -22.85
CA ASP A 103 13.86 8.36 -22.98
C ASP A 103 14.98 8.48 -21.94
N ARG A 104 15.40 7.33 -21.42
CA ARG A 104 16.46 7.17 -20.42
C ARG A 104 17.43 6.10 -20.89
N ALA A 105 18.69 6.27 -20.54
CA ALA A 105 19.71 5.24 -20.72
C ALA A 105 20.61 5.18 -19.49
N VAL A 106 20.96 3.97 -19.08
CA VAL A 106 21.89 3.69 -18.00
C VAL A 106 23.08 2.91 -18.55
N THR A 107 24.26 3.13 -17.99
CA THR A 107 25.49 2.47 -18.43
C THR A 107 26.30 2.06 -17.20
N VAL A 108 26.69 0.80 -17.15
CA VAL A 108 27.47 0.20 -16.07
C VAL A 108 28.68 -0.54 -16.64
N ARG A 109 29.73 -0.69 -15.83
CA ARG A 109 31.01 -1.26 -16.29
C ARG A 109 31.06 -2.77 -16.22
N THR A 110 30.35 -3.37 -15.27
CA THR A 110 30.34 -4.82 -15.06
C THR A 110 28.94 -5.39 -15.07
N TYR A 111 28.84 -6.70 -15.31
CA TYR A 111 27.56 -7.40 -15.27
C TYR A 111 26.96 -7.39 -13.86
N GLU A 112 27.78 -7.52 -12.82
CA GLU A 112 27.34 -7.53 -11.41
C GLU A 112 26.62 -6.22 -11.04
N GLU A 113 27.08 -5.08 -11.58
CA GLU A 113 26.39 -3.80 -11.40
C GLU A 113 24.99 -3.80 -12.04
N SER A 114 24.81 -4.46 -13.19
CA SER A 114 23.52 -4.54 -13.89
C SER A 114 22.46 -5.34 -13.11
N VAL A 115 22.90 -6.33 -12.34
CA VAL A 115 22.04 -7.18 -11.50
C VAL A 115 22.05 -6.77 -10.03
N SER A 116 22.60 -5.60 -9.70
CA SER A 116 22.70 -5.08 -8.33
C SER A 116 21.38 -4.47 -7.84
N LEU A 117 21.37 -3.94 -6.62
CA LEU A 117 20.24 -3.17 -6.06
C LEU A 117 20.22 -1.70 -6.53
N ARG A 118 21.08 -1.31 -7.48
CA ARG A 118 21.11 0.05 -8.02
C ARG A 118 19.82 0.39 -8.76
N SER A 119 19.55 1.69 -8.85
CA SER A 119 18.39 2.24 -9.54
C SER A 119 18.74 3.53 -10.26
N ASP A 120 18.04 3.83 -11.35
CA ASP A 120 18.00 5.16 -11.95
C ASP A 120 16.96 6.02 -11.21
N PHE A 121 17.27 7.28 -10.97
CA PHE A 121 16.36 8.24 -10.34
C PHE A 121 16.04 9.35 -11.33
N TYR A 122 14.76 9.70 -11.46
CA TYR A 122 14.30 10.76 -12.34
C TYR A 122 13.20 11.59 -11.68
N LEU A 123 13.25 12.91 -11.87
CA LEU A 123 12.22 13.84 -11.42
C LEU A 123 11.52 14.42 -12.64
N GLN A 124 10.21 14.20 -12.74
CA GLN A 124 9.36 14.83 -13.75
C GLN A 124 8.44 15.85 -13.09
N THR A 125 8.36 17.05 -13.64
CA THR A 125 7.47 18.10 -13.14
C THR A 125 6.34 18.37 -14.12
N PHE A 126 5.14 18.58 -13.60
CA PHE A 126 3.96 19.07 -14.33
C PHE A 126 3.39 20.30 -13.61
N LEU A 127 2.88 21.27 -14.37
CA LEU A 127 2.15 22.41 -13.83
C LEU A 127 0.68 22.23 -14.16
N LEU A 128 -0.14 22.04 -13.13
CA LEU A 128 -1.54 21.74 -13.27
C LEU A 128 -2.39 22.79 -12.53
N PRO A 129 -3.51 23.26 -13.10
CA PRO A 129 -4.51 24.00 -12.36
C PRO A 129 -5.07 23.17 -11.20
N PRO A 130 -5.52 23.79 -10.11
CA PRO A 130 -6.14 23.06 -9.01
C PRO A 130 -7.39 22.28 -9.44
N ALA A 131 -7.31 20.95 -9.38
CA ALA A 131 -8.38 20.01 -9.70
C ALA A 131 -7.93 18.58 -9.38
N THR A 132 -8.81 17.59 -9.55
CA THR A 132 -8.45 16.17 -9.48
C THR A 132 -8.06 15.65 -10.86
N TYR A 133 -7.01 14.83 -10.92
CA TYR A 133 -6.49 14.23 -12.14
C TYR A 133 -6.22 12.75 -11.95
N THR A 134 -6.27 12.00 -13.04
CA THR A 134 -5.72 10.64 -13.12
C THR A 134 -4.38 10.69 -13.84
N VAL A 135 -3.31 10.35 -13.14
CA VAL A 135 -1.96 10.26 -13.71
C VAL A 135 -1.64 8.79 -13.99
N GLU A 136 -1.39 8.51 -15.25
CA GLU A 136 -0.91 7.24 -15.74
C GLU A 136 0.58 7.35 -16.08
N ILE A 137 1.38 6.44 -15.53
CA ILE A 137 2.83 6.35 -15.78
C ILE A 137 3.11 4.98 -16.38
N ILE A 138 3.67 4.99 -17.58
CA ILE A 138 4.05 3.79 -18.31
C ILE A 138 5.56 3.77 -18.43
N SER A 139 6.21 2.73 -17.95
CA SER A 139 7.61 2.46 -18.26
C SER A 139 7.70 1.40 -19.35
N ARG A 140 8.64 1.56 -20.28
CA ARG A 140 8.94 0.58 -21.32
C ARG A 140 10.43 0.34 -21.43
N ASP A 141 10.89 -0.89 -21.23
CA ASP A 141 12.27 -1.27 -21.56
C ASP A 141 12.41 -1.41 -23.08
N ASN A 142 13.39 -0.73 -23.66
CA ASN A 142 13.51 -0.62 -25.12
C ASN A 142 14.08 -1.88 -25.77
N LEU A 143 14.72 -2.77 -25.02
CA LEU A 143 15.28 -4.01 -25.56
C LEU A 143 14.24 -5.13 -25.52
N SER A 144 13.72 -5.44 -24.34
CA SER A 144 12.71 -6.49 -24.12
C SER A 144 11.29 -6.10 -24.52
N GLN A 145 11.03 -4.80 -24.72
CA GLN A 145 9.70 -4.24 -24.94
C GLN A 145 8.75 -4.42 -23.76
N GLN A 146 9.25 -4.88 -22.61
CA GLN A 146 8.46 -5.08 -21.41
C GLN A 146 7.91 -3.74 -20.92
N ARG A 147 6.60 -3.72 -20.63
CA ARG A 147 5.90 -2.52 -20.17
C ARG A 147 5.35 -2.69 -18.76
N TYR A 148 5.38 -1.59 -18.03
CA TYR A 148 4.85 -1.50 -16.69
C TYR A 148 4.00 -0.26 -16.55
N ARG A 149 2.83 -0.40 -15.95
CA ARG A 149 1.82 0.65 -15.91
C ARG A 149 1.37 0.89 -14.48
N VAL A 150 1.35 2.16 -14.11
CA VAL A 150 0.83 2.68 -12.84
C VAL A 150 -0.24 3.70 -13.16
N VAL A 151 -1.37 3.65 -12.45
CA VAL A 151 -2.44 4.64 -12.55
C VAL A 151 -2.76 5.13 -11.14
N GLN A 152 -2.77 6.45 -10.94
CA GLN A 152 -3.09 7.06 -9.65
C GLN A 152 -3.96 8.30 -9.83
N THR A 153 -5.00 8.41 -9.00
CA THR A 153 -5.76 9.64 -8.82
C THR A 153 -5.04 10.59 -7.87
N ILE A 154 -4.89 11.85 -8.28
CA ILE A 154 -4.14 12.88 -7.56
C ILE A 154 -4.95 14.17 -7.53
N GLU A 155 -4.99 14.82 -6.37
CA GLU A 155 -5.54 16.16 -6.22
C GLU A 155 -4.42 17.20 -6.38
N ALA A 156 -4.51 18.03 -7.42
CA ALA A 156 -3.70 19.22 -7.58
C ALA A 156 -4.20 20.30 -6.62
N LYS A 157 -3.45 20.58 -5.56
CA LYS A 157 -3.84 21.50 -4.50
C LYS A 157 -3.94 22.94 -4.97
N ASN A 158 -4.87 23.68 -4.40
CA ASN A 158 -4.91 25.13 -4.52
C ASN A 158 -4.02 25.79 -3.44
N PHE A 159 -3.00 26.53 -3.85
CA PHE A 159 -2.13 27.28 -2.94
C PHE A 159 -2.44 28.78 -2.88
N THR A 160 -3.34 29.30 -3.72
CA THR A 160 -3.63 30.75 -3.81
C THR A 160 -4.61 31.25 -2.75
N ASP A 161 -5.15 30.37 -1.90
CA ASP A 161 -6.00 30.78 -0.79
C ASP A 161 -5.18 31.61 0.24
N THR A 162 -5.87 32.41 1.05
CA THR A 162 -5.30 33.14 2.19
C THR A 162 -5.08 32.26 3.42
N THR A 163 -5.68 31.07 3.43
CA THR A 163 -5.49 30.04 4.47
C THR A 163 -4.13 29.38 4.36
N ILE A 164 -3.63 28.85 5.48
CA ILE A 164 -2.37 28.11 5.50
C ILE A 164 -2.43 26.89 4.58
N ALA A 165 -1.43 26.74 3.73
CA ALA A 165 -1.28 25.59 2.84
C ALA A 165 0.07 24.92 3.05
N ALA A 166 0.17 23.64 2.71
CA ALA A 166 1.41 22.89 2.80
C ALA A 166 1.59 21.91 1.65
N SER A 167 2.84 21.76 1.21
CA SER A 167 3.24 20.77 0.22
C SER A 167 2.97 19.35 0.72
N THR A 168 3.05 18.36 -0.16
CA THR A 168 3.15 16.96 0.30
C THR A 168 4.42 16.78 1.15
N VAL A 169 4.37 15.88 2.14
CA VAL A 169 5.50 15.59 3.06
C VAL A 169 6.51 14.67 2.38
N LEU A 170 7.66 15.20 2.00
CA LEU A 170 8.75 14.41 1.42
C LEU A 170 9.53 13.69 2.53
N LEU A 171 9.80 12.40 2.37
CA LEU A 171 10.63 11.62 3.31
C LEU A 171 12.11 11.71 2.92
N LEU A 172 13.01 11.68 3.90
CA LEU A 172 14.45 11.81 3.71
C LEU A 172 15.21 10.75 4.52
N ASP A 173 16.23 10.14 3.90
CA ASP A 173 17.15 9.20 4.55
C ASP A 173 18.25 9.97 5.32
N THR A 174 18.82 10.99 4.66
CA THR A 174 19.83 11.89 5.22
C THR A 174 19.73 13.28 4.60
N VAL A 175 20.04 14.30 5.41
CA VAL A 175 20.30 15.66 4.91
C VAL A 175 21.79 15.72 4.60
N ALA A 176 22.16 15.63 3.32
CA ALA A 176 23.55 15.76 2.90
C ALA A 176 23.88 17.24 2.69
N TYR A 177 25.15 17.62 2.84
CA TYR A 177 25.63 18.96 2.52
C TYR A 177 26.64 18.86 1.38
N ASP A 178 26.53 19.73 0.39
CA ASP A 178 27.56 19.96 -0.62
C ASP A 178 28.00 21.43 -0.62
N ALA A 179 28.94 21.78 -1.49
CA ALA A 179 29.44 23.15 -1.62
C ALA A 179 28.37 24.19 -2.02
N LYS A 180 27.18 23.75 -2.45
CA LYS A 180 26.04 24.57 -2.87
C LYS A 180 24.91 24.60 -1.83
N GLY A 181 25.01 23.81 -0.76
CA GLY A 181 24.09 23.84 0.37
C GLY A 181 23.55 22.48 0.76
N VAL A 182 22.29 22.45 1.19
CA VAL A 182 21.61 21.23 1.64
C VAL A 182 21.11 20.43 0.44
N VAL A 183 21.55 19.17 0.34
CA VAL A 183 21.08 18.18 -0.64
C VAL A 183 20.06 17.27 0.05
N LEU A 184 18.81 17.37 -0.40
CA LEU A 184 17.73 16.51 0.05
C LEU A 184 17.72 15.22 -0.77
N ARG A 185 17.81 14.07 -0.10
CA ARG A 185 17.69 12.75 -0.73
C ARG A 185 16.32 12.15 -0.44
N PRO A 186 15.38 12.20 -1.39
CA PRO A 186 14.03 11.71 -1.18
C PRO A 186 14.03 10.20 -0.99
N VAL A 187 13.20 9.73 -0.05
CA VAL A 187 12.92 8.32 0.17
C VAL A 187 11.49 8.06 -0.26
N LEU A 188 11.29 7.10 -1.16
CA LEU A 188 9.95 6.69 -1.54
C LEU A 188 9.36 5.85 -0.39
N PRO A 189 8.07 6.01 -0.04
CA PRO A 189 7.45 5.34 1.10
C PRO A 189 7.67 3.82 1.17
N GLU A 190 7.72 3.15 0.02
CA GLU A 190 8.02 1.73 -0.12
C GLU A 190 9.44 1.34 0.36
N TYR A 191 10.39 2.26 0.27
CA TYR A 191 11.78 2.08 0.71
C TYR A 191 12.03 2.64 2.11
N ALA A 192 11.02 3.23 2.77
CA ALA A 192 11.14 3.65 4.17
C ALA A 192 11.54 2.49 5.10
N SER A 193 11.22 1.25 4.70
CA SER A 193 11.62 0.03 5.39
C SER A 193 13.12 -0.28 5.37
N LEU A 194 13.88 0.29 4.43
CA LEU A 194 15.32 0.06 4.28
C LEU A 194 16.17 1.05 5.10
N LEU A 195 15.53 2.03 5.73
CA LEU A 195 16.23 3.04 6.52
C LEU A 195 16.76 2.42 7.82
N SER A 196 18.07 2.48 7.99
CA SER A 196 18.76 2.02 9.20
C SER A 196 18.83 3.08 10.30
N GLY A 197 18.47 4.34 10.00
CA GLY A 197 18.63 5.51 10.89
C GLY A 197 17.37 6.36 11.08
N SER A 198 17.56 7.64 11.43
CA SER A 198 16.47 8.62 11.63
C SER A 198 15.73 8.91 10.32
N LEU A 199 14.40 8.94 10.37
CA LEU A 199 13.58 9.36 9.24
C LEU A 199 13.44 10.88 9.26
N GLY A 200 13.94 11.54 8.21
CA GLY A 200 13.71 12.96 8.00
C GLY A 200 12.43 13.22 7.21
N THR A 201 11.84 14.38 7.44
CA THR A 201 10.73 14.91 6.64
C THR A 201 11.06 16.31 6.16
N PHE A 202 10.65 16.63 4.94
CA PHE A 202 10.71 17.97 4.36
C PHE A 202 9.33 18.40 3.90
N GLN A 203 8.99 19.67 4.15
CA GLN A 203 7.73 20.25 3.71
C GLN A 203 7.89 21.75 3.49
N GLU A 204 7.21 22.27 2.47
CA GLU A 204 7.02 23.70 2.26
C GLU A 204 5.66 24.12 2.84
N ILE A 205 5.66 25.25 3.55
CA ILE A 205 4.48 25.84 4.19
C ILE A 205 4.27 27.23 3.59
N TYR A 206 3.05 27.49 3.12
CA TYR A 206 2.70 28.70 2.38
C TYR A 206 1.66 29.55 3.11
N ASN A 207 1.46 30.76 2.60
CA ASN A 207 0.46 31.73 3.06
C ASN A 207 0.69 32.20 4.49
N ILE A 208 1.95 32.26 4.92
CA ILE A 208 2.37 32.69 6.27
C ILE A 208 2.92 34.12 6.27
N ARG A 209 2.87 34.79 7.42
CA ARG A 209 3.40 36.15 7.63
C ARG A 209 4.46 36.16 8.73
N ALA A 210 5.40 37.09 8.61
CA ALA A 210 6.40 37.32 9.63
C ALA A 210 5.70 37.66 10.96
N GLY A 211 6.11 37.00 12.04
CA GLY A 211 5.49 37.12 13.36
C GLY A 211 4.37 36.12 13.64
N ASP A 212 3.86 35.40 12.63
CA ASP A 212 2.95 34.27 12.88
C ASP A 212 3.67 33.21 13.73
N THR A 213 2.92 32.54 14.61
CA THR A 213 3.41 31.35 15.31
C THR A 213 2.93 30.11 14.57
N LEU A 214 3.86 29.25 14.18
CA LEU A 214 3.54 27.93 13.64
C LEU A 214 3.78 26.86 14.70
N MET A 215 2.79 26.01 14.91
CA MET A 215 2.91 24.76 15.65
C MET A 215 2.82 23.61 14.67
N ILE A 216 3.90 22.87 14.52
CA ILE A 216 4.04 21.75 13.60
C ILE A 216 4.12 20.49 14.45
N SER A 217 3.12 19.61 14.33
CA SER A 217 3.05 18.35 15.07
C SER A 217 3.06 17.17 14.10
N THR A 218 3.98 16.23 14.32
CA THR A 218 3.98 14.93 13.64
C THR A 218 3.74 13.85 14.65
N ARG A 219 2.65 13.11 14.49
CA ARG A 219 2.27 12.02 15.38
C ARG A 219 2.36 10.70 14.63
N TYR A 220 3.02 9.74 15.25
CA TYR A 220 3.19 8.39 14.73
C TYR A 220 2.36 7.46 15.58
N TYR A 221 1.44 6.78 14.91
CA TYR A 221 0.50 5.86 15.52
C TYR A 221 0.80 4.45 15.06
N ARG A 222 0.69 3.52 15.99
CA ARG A 222 0.48 2.11 15.69
C ARG A 222 -1.02 1.85 15.80
N LEU A 223 -1.55 0.98 14.95
CA LEU A 223 -2.87 0.43 15.20
C LEU A 223 -2.76 -0.49 16.42
N LYS A 224 -3.40 -0.08 17.51
CA LYS A 224 -3.60 -0.92 18.69
C LYS A 224 -5.01 -1.43 18.62
N THR A 225 -5.11 -2.74 18.71
CA THR A 225 -6.43 -3.36 18.81
C THR A 225 -6.59 -3.78 20.25
N MET A 226 -7.63 -3.26 20.86
CA MET A 226 -8.01 -3.69 22.20
C MET A 226 -8.81 -4.98 22.06
N PRO A 227 -8.46 -6.06 22.79
CA PRO A 227 -9.42 -7.13 23.00
C PRO A 227 -10.66 -6.54 23.69
N GLU A 228 -11.85 -6.93 23.22
CA GLU A 228 -13.13 -6.53 23.81
C GLU A 228 -13.15 -6.96 25.30
N ASP A 229 -13.66 -6.09 26.19
CA ASP A 229 -13.87 -6.44 27.62
C ASP A 229 -14.77 -7.68 27.76
N ASP A 230 -15.67 -7.88 26.79
CA ASP A 230 -16.39 -9.13 26.56
C ASP A 230 -15.75 -9.87 25.39
N LYS A 231 -14.94 -10.90 25.66
CA LYS A 231 -14.26 -11.75 24.66
C LYS A 231 -15.23 -12.36 23.61
N LYS A 232 -15.68 -11.62 22.59
CA LYS A 232 -16.28 -12.25 21.43
C LYS A 232 -15.16 -12.83 20.58
N LYS A 233 -15.25 -14.14 20.42
CA LYS A 233 -14.45 -14.88 19.47
C LYS A 233 -15.29 -15.07 18.24
N PHE A 234 -14.78 -14.67 17.08
CA PHE A 234 -15.39 -15.12 15.84
C PHE A 234 -14.81 -16.48 15.50
N SER A 235 -15.72 -17.43 15.27
CA SER A 235 -15.37 -18.75 14.81
C SER A 235 -15.61 -18.84 13.31
N TYR A 236 -14.58 -19.17 12.54
CA TYR A 236 -14.75 -19.47 11.12
C TYR A 236 -14.30 -20.90 10.84
N TRP A 237 -15.07 -21.56 9.97
CA TRP A 237 -14.81 -22.93 9.55
C TRP A 237 -13.97 -22.90 8.27
N LEU A 238 -12.71 -23.30 8.40
CA LEU A 238 -11.79 -23.57 7.32
C LEU A 238 -11.46 -25.06 7.36
N PRO A 239 -12.16 -25.92 6.61
CA PRO A 239 -12.05 -27.37 6.76
C PRO A 239 -10.58 -27.86 6.84
N PRO A 240 -10.19 -28.72 7.79
CA PRO A 240 -11.00 -29.29 8.87
C PRO A 240 -11.03 -28.43 10.16
N TYR A 241 -10.47 -27.23 10.15
CA TYR A 241 -10.26 -26.42 11.35
C TYR A 241 -11.42 -25.46 11.61
N LYS A 242 -11.86 -25.45 12.87
CA LYS A 242 -12.53 -24.28 13.45
C LYS A 242 -11.44 -23.38 13.99
N ILE A 243 -11.35 -22.16 13.47
CA ILE A 243 -10.45 -21.15 14.01
C ILE A 243 -11.29 -20.19 14.82
N ASP A 244 -10.93 -20.06 16.10
CA ASP A 244 -11.51 -19.08 17.01
C ASP A 244 -10.47 -17.98 17.20
N ASP A 245 -10.72 -16.81 16.62
CA ASP A 245 -9.89 -15.62 16.81
C ASP A 245 -10.69 -14.52 17.51
N ASP A 246 -9.97 -13.61 18.16
CA ASP A 246 -10.58 -12.50 18.88
C ASP A 246 -11.17 -11.48 17.88
N GLU A 247 -12.42 -11.06 18.09
CA GLU A 247 -13.05 -10.01 17.28
C GLU A 247 -12.34 -8.67 17.49
N CYS A 248 -12.15 -7.93 16.39
CA CYS A 248 -11.51 -6.63 16.43
C CYS A 248 -12.57 -5.54 16.51
N THR A 249 -12.90 -5.10 17.72
CA THR A 249 -14.04 -4.19 17.95
C THR A 249 -13.68 -2.71 17.84
N ALA A 250 -12.40 -2.35 17.93
CA ALA A 250 -11.91 -1.02 17.59
C ALA A 250 -10.43 -1.04 17.20
N THR A 251 -10.09 -0.39 16.08
CA THR A 251 -8.71 0.02 15.81
C THR A 251 -8.53 1.39 16.47
N ASP A 252 -7.95 1.42 17.66
CA ASP A 252 -7.47 2.69 18.21
C ASP A 252 -6.05 2.96 17.68
N LYS A 253 -5.71 4.23 17.56
CA LYS A 253 -4.39 4.67 17.17
C LYS A 253 -3.58 4.89 18.45
N GLU A 254 -2.72 3.94 18.78
CA GLU A 254 -1.76 4.15 19.87
C GLU A 254 -0.64 5.08 19.40
N LEU A 255 -0.67 6.30 19.93
CA LEU A 255 0.41 7.26 19.75
C LEU A 255 1.66 6.70 20.43
N TYR A 256 2.73 6.48 19.66
CA TYR A 256 4.00 6.02 20.23
C TYR A 256 5.14 7.03 20.07
N ILE A 257 5.05 7.97 19.12
CA ILE A 257 5.98 9.10 18.97
C ILE A 257 5.20 10.35 18.57
N SER A 258 5.54 11.49 19.18
CA SER A 258 5.17 12.82 18.70
C SER A 258 6.42 13.69 18.53
N CYS A 259 6.58 14.31 17.37
CA CYS A 259 7.60 15.32 17.09
C CYS A 259 6.93 16.67 16.90
N ASP A 260 6.96 17.50 17.94
CA ASP A 260 6.35 18.82 17.91
C ASP A 260 7.43 19.90 17.77
N SER A 261 7.13 20.93 16.99
CA SER A 261 8.02 22.06 16.77
C SER A 261 7.21 23.33 16.69
N THR A 262 7.57 24.30 17.52
CA THR A 262 6.95 25.62 17.53
C THR A 262 7.99 26.65 17.11
N LEU A 263 7.63 27.49 16.15
CA LEU A 263 8.53 28.53 15.65
C LEU A 263 7.77 29.79 15.28
N VAL A 264 8.44 30.93 15.42
CA VAL A 264 7.96 32.21 14.92
C VAL A 264 8.42 32.37 13.48
N VAL A 265 7.48 32.68 12.59
CA VAL A 265 7.76 32.82 11.17
C VAL A 265 8.67 34.04 10.95
N PRO A 266 9.85 33.86 10.32
CA PRO A 266 10.81 34.94 10.17
C PRO A 266 10.53 35.85 8.97
N ARG A 267 9.74 35.38 7.99
CA ARG A 267 9.50 36.07 6.72
C ARG A 267 8.12 35.78 6.15
N ASN A 268 7.62 36.68 5.31
CA ASN A 268 6.36 36.48 4.61
C ASN A 268 6.47 35.42 3.51
N GLY A 269 5.33 34.77 3.20
CA GLY A 269 5.16 33.93 2.02
C GLY A 269 5.35 32.44 2.32
N MET A 270 6.59 31.96 2.31
CA MET A 270 6.91 30.54 2.37
C MET A 270 8.04 30.21 3.35
N LEU A 271 7.84 29.12 4.10
CA LEU A 271 8.83 28.47 4.96
C LEU A 271 9.10 27.05 4.51
N GLN A 272 10.38 26.71 4.35
CA GLN A 272 10.83 25.33 4.20
C GLN A 272 11.18 24.78 5.57
N PHE A 273 10.66 23.61 5.91
CA PHE A 273 10.85 23.03 7.22
C PHE A 273 11.30 21.58 7.10
N ILE A 274 12.43 21.28 7.77
CA ILE A 274 12.96 19.92 7.92
C ILE A 274 12.74 19.49 9.36
N GLN A 275 12.16 18.30 9.54
CA GLN A 275 12.03 17.68 10.86
C GLN A 275 12.64 16.30 10.84
N LEU A 276 13.56 16.04 11.77
CA LEU A 276 14.11 14.72 12.00
C LEU A 276 13.36 14.08 13.16
N CYS A 277 12.86 12.86 12.96
CA CYS A 277 12.19 12.07 13.98
C CYS A 277 12.93 10.76 14.22
N GLN A 278 12.72 10.17 15.40
CA GLN A 278 13.24 8.84 15.74
C GLN A 278 12.75 7.77 14.75
N PRO A 279 13.51 6.67 14.57
CA PRO A 279 13.21 5.65 13.58
C PRO A 279 11.81 5.04 13.78
N LEU A 280 11.13 4.74 12.67
CA LEU A 280 9.83 4.06 12.69
C LEU A 280 9.93 2.74 13.47
N ARG A 281 8.87 2.30 14.14
CA ARG A 281 8.84 0.93 14.69
C ARG A 281 8.62 -0.07 13.55
N ILE A 282 8.99 -1.33 13.77
CA ILE A 282 8.72 -2.42 12.83
C ILE A 282 7.19 -2.54 12.64
N GLY A 283 6.79 -2.80 11.40
CA GLY A 283 5.39 -2.94 11.00
C GLY A 283 4.81 -1.68 10.36
N LYS A 284 3.47 -1.62 10.30
CA LYS A 284 2.73 -0.48 9.74
C LYS A 284 2.64 0.66 10.74
N THR A 285 2.96 1.86 10.29
CA THR A 285 2.84 3.11 11.03
C THR A 285 1.92 4.06 10.29
N ILE A 286 0.98 4.67 11.02
CA ILE A 286 0.19 5.79 10.51
C ILE A 286 0.86 7.08 10.98
N VAL A 287 1.21 7.95 10.04
CA VAL A 287 1.81 9.24 10.31
C VAL A 287 0.78 10.33 10.06
N GLN A 288 0.47 11.10 11.10
CA GLN A 288 -0.38 12.28 11.00
C GLN A 288 0.46 13.53 11.19
N ARG A 289 0.40 14.43 10.23
CA ARG A 289 1.07 15.73 10.26
C ARG A 289 0.01 16.80 10.40
N SER A 290 0.16 17.69 11.37
CA SER A 290 -0.70 18.85 11.59
C SER A 290 0.15 20.11 11.69
N ILE A 291 -0.22 21.15 10.95
CA ILE A 291 0.40 22.47 11.01
C ILE A 291 -0.70 23.44 11.40
N VAL A 292 -0.53 24.10 12.55
CA VAL A 292 -1.44 25.14 13.04
C VAL A 292 -0.71 26.47 12.98
N ARG A 293 -1.30 27.46 12.32
CA ARG A 293 -0.85 28.84 12.35
C ARG A 293 -1.70 29.63 13.33
N ARG A 294 -1.03 30.45 14.14
CA ARG A 294 -1.66 31.41 15.04
C ARG A 294 -1.06 32.80 14.78
N SER A 295 -1.91 33.72 14.40
CA SER A 295 -1.62 35.16 14.37
C SER A 295 -2.46 35.87 15.45
N ALA A 296 -2.37 37.20 15.53
CA ALA A 296 -3.17 37.98 16.47
C ALA A 296 -4.70 37.88 16.22
N THR A 297 -5.11 37.63 14.98
CA THR A 297 -6.52 37.71 14.55
C THR A 297 -7.04 36.45 13.85
N LEU A 298 -6.16 35.50 13.51
CA LEU A 298 -6.49 34.31 12.73
C LEU A 298 -5.79 33.07 13.32
N VAL A 299 -6.54 31.97 13.41
CA VAL A 299 -6.04 30.62 13.66
C VAL A 299 -6.59 29.69 12.60
N ASP A 300 -5.71 29.00 11.89
CA ASP A 300 -6.07 28.00 10.90
C ASP A 300 -5.05 26.85 10.86
N SER A 301 -5.40 25.76 10.18
CA SER A 301 -4.59 24.56 10.20
C SER A 301 -4.73 23.72 8.93
N VAL A 302 -3.66 23.01 8.60
CA VAL A 302 -3.65 21.98 7.56
C VAL A 302 -3.15 20.67 8.15
N SER A 303 -3.80 19.56 7.79
CA SER A 303 -3.36 18.24 8.23
C SER A 303 -3.29 17.25 7.07
N THR A 304 -2.39 16.28 7.18
CA THR A 304 -2.27 15.18 6.24
C THR A 304 -1.96 13.89 6.98
N GLU A 305 -2.45 12.77 6.46
CA GLU A 305 -2.24 11.44 7.01
C GLU A 305 -1.73 10.51 5.91
N PHE A 306 -0.70 9.73 6.22
CA PHE A 306 -0.16 8.71 5.33
C PHE A 306 0.35 7.52 6.13
N SER A 307 0.48 6.36 5.48
CA SER A 307 0.99 5.15 6.12
C SER A 307 2.40 4.85 5.62
N LEU A 308 3.29 4.50 6.54
CA LEU A 308 4.61 3.96 6.25
C LEU A 308 4.69 2.52 6.74
N PHE A 309 5.64 1.77 6.20
CA PHE A 309 5.90 0.40 6.62
C PHE A 309 7.39 0.22 6.82
N ARG A 310 7.80 -0.26 8.01
CA ARG A 310 9.19 -0.59 8.30
C ARG A 310 9.36 -2.10 8.48
N LYS A 311 10.32 -2.68 7.76
CA LYS A 311 10.74 -4.07 7.94
C LYS A 311 11.74 -4.16 9.10
N ASP A 312 11.81 -5.32 9.74
CA ASP A 312 12.86 -5.56 10.72
C ASP A 312 14.25 -5.43 10.06
N SER A 313 15.12 -4.61 10.68
CA SER A 313 16.50 -4.36 10.24
C SER A 313 17.43 -5.57 10.37
N SER A 314 16.96 -6.65 10.98
CA SER A 314 17.70 -7.93 11.03
C SER A 314 17.89 -8.59 9.67
N GLY A 315 17.22 -8.11 8.61
CA GLY A 315 17.26 -8.79 7.31
C GLY A 315 16.71 -10.20 7.39
N LYS A 316 15.93 -10.55 8.44
CA LYS A 316 15.17 -11.80 8.50
C LYS A 316 14.17 -11.80 7.35
N LEU A 317 14.61 -12.39 6.25
CA LEU A 317 13.81 -12.95 5.17
C LEU A 317 12.95 -14.13 5.66
N SER A 318 12.71 -14.27 6.96
CA SER A 318 12.08 -15.45 7.55
C SER A 318 11.34 -15.09 8.84
N PRO A 319 10.09 -15.56 9.00
CA PRO A 319 9.37 -15.52 10.26
C PRO A 319 10.16 -16.26 11.36
N SER A 320 9.89 -15.92 12.63
CA SER A 320 10.36 -16.65 13.80
C SER A 320 9.81 -18.08 13.82
N GLN A 321 10.47 -18.98 14.56
CA GLN A 321 10.00 -20.37 14.65
C GLN A 321 8.61 -20.49 15.28
N ASP A 322 8.24 -19.57 16.17
CA ASP A 322 6.90 -19.52 16.75
C ASP A 322 5.85 -19.13 15.71
N GLU A 323 6.13 -18.11 14.89
CA GLU A 323 5.26 -17.69 13.78
C GLU A 323 5.13 -18.79 12.73
N VAL A 324 6.23 -19.47 12.37
CA VAL A 324 6.20 -20.63 11.47
C VAL A 324 5.33 -21.72 12.04
N LEU A 325 5.53 -22.11 13.30
CA LEU A 325 4.76 -23.17 13.93
C LEU A 325 3.27 -22.81 13.97
N ALA A 326 2.94 -21.58 14.37
CA ALA A 326 1.56 -21.10 14.42
C ALA A 326 0.87 -21.23 13.05
N ALA A 327 1.56 -20.86 11.96
CA ALA A 327 1.05 -21.02 10.60
C ALA A 327 1.03 -22.48 10.14
N MET A 328 1.99 -23.32 10.57
CA MET A 328 2.01 -24.74 10.22
C MET A 328 0.76 -25.47 10.74
N ARG A 329 0.04 -24.93 11.74
CA ARG A 329 -1.27 -25.45 12.16
C ARG A 329 -2.23 -25.67 11.00
N TYR A 330 -2.16 -24.85 9.95
CA TYR A 330 -3.07 -24.91 8.81
C TYR A 330 -2.77 -26.06 7.84
N ILE A 331 -1.58 -26.66 7.92
CA ILE A 331 -1.16 -27.79 7.08
C ILE A 331 -0.86 -29.06 7.89
N LEU A 332 -0.79 -28.97 9.22
CA LEU A 332 -0.51 -30.09 10.13
C LEU A 332 -1.79 -30.80 10.57
N ARG A 333 -1.72 -32.12 10.76
CA ARG A 333 -2.76 -32.83 11.50
C ARG A 333 -2.72 -32.38 12.96
N GLU A 334 -3.86 -32.46 13.64
CA GLU A 334 -4.00 -32.03 15.03
C GLU A 334 -2.95 -32.68 15.96
N SER A 335 -2.75 -34.00 15.85
CA SER A 335 -1.74 -34.72 16.62
C SER A 335 -0.30 -34.30 16.30
N GLU A 336 0.00 -33.97 15.02
CA GLU A 336 1.31 -33.47 14.62
C GLU A 336 1.56 -32.08 15.24
N TYR A 337 0.56 -31.20 15.18
CA TYR A 337 0.63 -29.87 15.76
C TYR A 337 0.78 -29.89 17.29
N ASP A 338 -0.02 -30.70 17.98
CA ASP A 338 0.07 -30.89 19.43
C ASP A 338 1.46 -31.39 19.88
N SER A 339 2.04 -32.32 19.11
CA SER A 339 3.40 -32.79 19.38
C SER A 339 4.46 -31.71 19.19
N LEU A 340 4.29 -30.80 18.22
CA LEU A 340 5.26 -29.74 17.94
C LEU A 340 5.17 -28.57 18.92
N ARG A 341 3.96 -28.17 19.33
CA ARG A 341 3.75 -27.02 20.23
C ARG A 341 4.24 -27.24 21.66
N THR A 342 4.40 -28.50 22.07
CA THR A 342 4.92 -28.86 23.40
C THR A 342 6.44 -28.86 23.47
N LEU A 343 7.13 -28.86 22.33
CA LEU A 343 8.58 -28.78 22.23
C LEU A 343 9.03 -27.32 22.26
N PHE A 344 10.27 -27.06 22.67
CA PHE A 344 10.87 -25.71 22.69
C PHE A 344 12.30 -25.75 22.14
N GLY A 345 12.81 -24.58 21.73
CA GLY A 345 14.20 -24.43 21.28
C GLY A 345 14.61 -25.39 20.16
N ASP A 346 15.78 -26.00 20.30
CA ASP A 346 16.39 -26.84 19.27
C ASP A 346 15.58 -28.09 18.92
N ASP A 347 14.87 -28.69 19.89
CA ASP A 347 14.07 -29.90 19.64
C ASP A 347 12.88 -29.61 18.74
N ARG A 348 12.25 -28.45 18.91
CA ARG A 348 11.20 -27.97 18.00
C ARG A 348 11.79 -27.72 16.61
N SER A 349 12.93 -27.05 16.53
CA SER A 349 13.62 -26.76 15.26
C SER A 349 13.93 -28.03 14.47
N LYS A 350 14.43 -29.08 15.15
CA LYS A 350 14.68 -30.39 14.55
C LYS A 350 13.41 -31.02 14.02
N LYS A 351 12.32 -31.04 14.80
CA LYS A 351 11.05 -31.65 14.36
C LYS A 351 10.39 -30.91 13.20
N ILE A 352 10.46 -29.57 13.18
CA ILE A 352 10.03 -28.79 12.00
C ILE A 352 10.88 -29.16 10.78
N THR A 353 12.20 -29.28 10.95
CA THR A 353 13.11 -29.66 9.87
C THR A 353 12.82 -31.06 9.34
N GLU A 354 12.56 -32.03 10.23
CA GLU A 354 12.13 -33.38 9.87
C GLU A 354 10.80 -33.40 9.12
N PHE A 355 9.82 -32.58 9.53
CA PHE A 355 8.54 -32.49 8.82
C PHE A 355 8.75 -32.13 7.34
N TRP A 356 9.57 -31.12 7.07
CA TRP A 356 9.82 -30.63 5.73
C TRP A 356 10.74 -31.56 4.93
N SER A 357 11.69 -32.25 5.55
CA SER A 357 12.56 -33.20 4.85
C SER A 357 11.80 -34.33 4.17
N PHE A 358 10.64 -34.73 4.69
CA PHE A 358 9.76 -35.73 4.07
C PHE A 358 8.74 -35.15 3.06
N ARG A 359 8.65 -33.82 2.91
CA ARG A 359 7.57 -33.12 2.20
C ARG A 359 8.10 -31.90 1.42
N GLY A 360 9.06 -32.10 0.52
CA GLY A 360 9.57 -31.01 -0.33
C GLY A 360 10.92 -30.42 0.09
N GLY A 361 11.47 -30.88 1.22
CA GLY A 361 12.76 -30.43 1.74
C GLY A 361 12.82 -28.94 2.06
N SER A 362 14.02 -28.39 1.99
CA SER A 362 14.32 -27.00 2.32
C SER A 362 13.62 -25.99 1.40
N GLN A 363 13.39 -26.33 0.12
CA GLN A 363 12.76 -25.42 -0.83
C GLN A 363 11.28 -25.19 -0.48
N ARG A 364 10.52 -26.26 -0.22
CA ARG A 364 9.11 -26.12 0.14
C ARG A 364 8.94 -25.43 1.48
N ARG A 365 9.84 -25.70 2.43
CA ARG A 365 9.91 -24.95 3.69
C ARG A 365 10.11 -23.46 3.45
N PHE A 366 11.09 -23.10 2.62
CA PHE A 366 11.38 -21.70 2.29
C PHE A 366 10.16 -21.00 1.68
N ASP A 367 9.47 -21.65 0.73
CA ASP A 367 8.27 -21.10 0.10
C ASP A 367 7.14 -20.89 1.10
N PHE A 368 6.96 -21.82 2.06
CA PHE A 368 5.99 -21.69 3.13
C PHE A 368 6.33 -20.53 4.07
N GLU A 369 7.56 -20.49 4.60
CA GLU A 369 8.05 -19.45 5.50
C GLU A 369 7.96 -18.06 4.84
N LYS A 370 8.27 -17.97 3.55
CA LYS A 370 8.08 -16.76 2.75
C LYS A 370 6.63 -16.31 2.72
N ARG A 371 5.67 -17.21 2.47
CA ARG A 371 4.24 -16.86 2.46
C ARG A 371 3.72 -16.40 3.82
N VAL A 372 4.23 -16.99 4.92
CA VAL A 372 3.89 -16.54 6.28
C VAL A 372 4.36 -15.11 6.51
N TYR A 373 5.64 -14.84 6.21
CA TYR A 373 6.20 -13.49 6.30
C TYR A 373 5.40 -12.47 5.47
N GLU A 374 5.11 -12.83 4.21
CA GLU A 374 4.35 -12.01 3.27
C GLU A 374 2.91 -11.77 3.75
N ALA A 375 2.24 -12.78 4.31
CA ALA A 375 0.92 -12.63 4.90
C ALA A 375 0.93 -11.58 6.03
N ASP A 376 1.94 -11.63 6.90
CA ASP A 376 2.14 -10.61 7.94
C ASP A 376 2.45 -9.23 7.37
N GLN A 377 3.04 -9.12 6.17
CA GLN A 377 3.25 -7.82 5.53
C GLN A 377 1.95 -7.22 4.98
N PHE A 378 1.08 -8.06 4.40
CA PHE A 378 -0.07 -7.58 3.63
C PHE A 378 -1.33 -7.47 4.46
N PHE A 379 -1.57 -8.47 5.30
CA PHE A 379 -2.86 -8.70 5.91
C PHE A 379 -2.85 -8.44 7.41
N THR A 380 -1.73 -7.97 7.99
CA THR A 380 -1.71 -7.59 9.40
C THR A 380 -2.71 -6.47 9.65
N THR A 381 -3.66 -6.77 10.53
CA THR A 381 -4.68 -5.84 11.02
C THR A 381 -4.43 -5.63 12.50
N CYS A 382 -5.34 -6.15 13.31
CA CYS A 382 -5.32 -6.26 14.75
C CYS A 382 -4.58 -7.49 15.26
N ILE A 383 -4.58 -8.54 14.45
CA ILE A 383 -3.84 -9.77 14.64
C ILE A 383 -2.77 -9.88 13.55
N GLU A 384 -1.79 -10.74 13.77
CA GLU A 384 -0.77 -11.06 12.77
C GLU A 384 -1.43 -11.44 11.43
N GLY A 385 -0.93 -10.92 10.32
CA GLY A 385 -1.54 -11.12 9.01
C GLY A 385 -1.68 -12.60 8.65
N SER A 386 -0.70 -13.42 9.01
CA SER A 386 -0.70 -14.89 8.92
C SER A 386 -1.86 -15.57 9.65
N ARG A 387 -2.48 -14.90 10.62
CA ARG A 387 -3.66 -15.36 11.36
C ARG A 387 -4.98 -14.78 10.86
N THR A 388 -4.94 -13.79 9.96
CA THR A 388 -6.17 -13.26 9.36
C THR A 388 -6.73 -14.21 8.31
N PRO A 389 -8.06 -14.18 8.04
CA PRO A 389 -8.65 -14.97 6.97
C PRO A 389 -7.93 -14.86 5.62
N MET A 390 -7.60 -13.63 5.19
CA MET A 390 -6.87 -13.40 3.94
C MET A 390 -5.46 -13.98 3.98
N GLY A 391 -4.75 -13.82 5.09
CA GLY A 391 -3.41 -14.38 5.23
C GLY A 391 -3.39 -15.90 5.29
N ILE A 392 -4.36 -16.53 5.94
CA ILE A 392 -4.47 -18.00 5.96
C ILE A 392 -4.71 -18.55 4.56
N VAL A 393 -5.67 -17.97 3.83
CA VAL A 393 -5.95 -18.34 2.43
C VAL A 393 -4.73 -18.07 1.55
N TYR A 394 -4.01 -16.97 1.75
CA TYR A 394 -2.78 -16.67 1.02
C TYR A 394 -1.65 -17.67 1.31
N ILE A 395 -1.45 -18.05 2.58
CA ILE A 395 -0.42 -19.03 2.96
C ILE A 395 -0.68 -20.36 2.25
N ILE A 396 -1.93 -20.84 2.27
CA ILE A 396 -2.30 -22.13 1.71
C ILE A 396 -2.37 -22.08 0.17
N CYS A 397 -3.17 -21.16 -0.37
CA CYS A 397 -3.52 -21.14 -1.79
C CYS A 397 -2.57 -20.27 -2.63
N GLY A 398 -1.93 -19.27 -2.03
CA GLY A 398 -1.09 -18.28 -2.72
C GLY A 398 -1.90 -17.12 -3.29
N ILE A 399 -1.29 -16.38 -4.22
CA ILE A 399 -1.91 -15.26 -4.93
C ILE A 399 -3.07 -15.81 -5.80
N PRO A 400 -4.27 -15.20 -5.75
CA PRO A 400 -5.38 -15.57 -6.64
C PRO A 400 -5.12 -15.15 -8.09
N ASP A 401 -5.74 -15.85 -9.05
CA ASP A 401 -5.67 -15.51 -10.47
C ASP A 401 -6.40 -14.19 -10.77
N TYR A 402 -7.48 -13.93 -10.03
CA TYR A 402 -8.31 -12.74 -10.19
C TYR A 402 -8.95 -12.34 -8.86
N VAL A 403 -9.13 -11.03 -8.66
CA VAL A 403 -9.79 -10.45 -7.48
C VAL A 403 -10.91 -9.53 -7.95
N ASP A 404 -12.12 -9.75 -7.42
CA ASP A 404 -13.30 -8.91 -7.65
C ASP A 404 -13.70 -8.17 -6.37
N CYS A 405 -13.83 -6.85 -6.44
CA CYS A 405 -14.30 -5.98 -5.36
C CYS A 405 -15.33 -4.96 -5.86
N ARG A 406 -16.14 -5.32 -6.87
CA ARG A 406 -17.24 -4.46 -7.34
C ARG A 406 -18.25 -4.10 -6.24
N SER A 407 -18.23 -4.81 -5.11
CA SER A 407 -18.99 -4.47 -3.91
C SER A 407 -18.11 -3.79 -2.87
N ASP A 408 -18.57 -2.68 -2.30
CA ASP A 408 -17.91 -2.02 -1.15
C ASP A 408 -17.83 -2.92 0.10
N LEU A 409 -18.61 -4.01 0.14
CA LEU A 409 -18.75 -4.90 1.29
C LEU A 409 -17.98 -6.21 1.15
N PHE A 410 -17.53 -6.55 -0.06
CA PHE A 410 -16.93 -7.85 -0.33
C PHE A 410 -15.73 -7.77 -1.26
N GLU A 411 -14.74 -8.60 -0.97
CA GLU A 411 -13.65 -8.91 -1.88
C GLU A 411 -13.65 -10.41 -2.16
N THR A 412 -13.68 -10.81 -3.42
CA THR A 412 -13.76 -12.21 -3.85
C THR A 412 -12.51 -12.59 -4.62
N TRP A 413 -11.79 -13.58 -4.12
CA TRP A 413 -10.58 -14.13 -4.74
C TRP A 413 -10.93 -15.36 -5.58
N TYR A 414 -10.46 -15.42 -6.81
CA TYR A 414 -10.72 -16.53 -7.73
C TYR A 414 -9.44 -17.31 -8.02
N TYR A 415 -9.56 -18.64 -7.98
CA TYR A 415 -8.49 -19.60 -8.24
C TYR A 415 -8.93 -20.62 -9.28
N THR A 416 -8.13 -20.84 -10.31
CA THR A 416 -8.43 -21.73 -11.43
C THR A 416 -7.57 -22.98 -11.33
N LEU A 417 -8.22 -24.13 -11.15
CA LEU A 417 -7.57 -25.45 -11.13
C LEU A 417 -8.13 -26.28 -12.28
N GLY A 418 -7.31 -26.48 -13.33
CA GLY A 418 -7.76 -27.11 -14.56
C GLY A 418 -8.88 -26.31 -15.22
N GLU A 419 -10.03 -26.93 -15.44
CA GLU A 419 -11.21 -26.30 -16.05
C GLU A 419 -12.17 -25.67 -15.02
N ARG A 420 -11.87 -25.76 -13.72
CA ARG A 420 -12.76 -25.28 -12.66
C ARG A 420 -12.20 -24.03 -12.00
N THR A 421 -13.07 -23.05 -11.78
CA THR A 421 -12.76 -21.85 -10.99
C THR A 421 -13.45 -21.94 -9.64
N TYR A 422 -12.69 -21.69 -8.59
CA TYR A 422 -13.12 -21.64 -7.20
C TYR A 422 -13.02 -20.21 -6.71
N SER A 423 -14.01 -19.78 -5.92
CA SER A 423 -14.03 -18.44 -5.33
C SER A 423 -13.91 -18.53 -3.81
N VAL A 424 -13.17 -17.62 -3.20
CA VAL A 424 -13.15 -17.40 -1.75
C VAL A 424 -13.58 -15.97 -1.50
N GLN A 425 -14.62 -15.77 -0.67
CA GLN A 425 -15.23 -14.46 -0.47
C GLN A 425 -14.94 -13.93 0.92
N PHE A 426 -14.42 -12.71 0.99
CA PHE A 426 -14.15 -11.99 2.21
C PHE A 426 -15.15 -10.84 2.38
N ARG A 427 -15.75 -10.74 3.56
CA ARG A 427 -16.57 -9.59 3.96
C ARG A 427 -15.68 -8.53 4.57
N VAL A 428 -15.85 -7.29 4.13
CA VAL A 428 -15.21 -6.12 4.72
C VAL A 428 -15.97 -5.73 5.98
N VAL A 429 -15.27 -5.61 7.12
CA VAL A 429 -15.86 -5.11 8.37
C VAL A 429 -15.22 -3.77 8.74
N GLY A 430 -16.05 -2.73 8.89
CA GLY A 430 -15.63 -1.37 9.24
C GLY A 430 -16.52 -0.27 8.66
N ASN A 431 -16.20 0.99 8.95
CA ASN A 431 -16.87 2.17 8.38
C ASN A 431 -16.09 2.70 7.16
N LYS A 432 -16.76 3.41 6.24
CA LYS A 432 -16.21 3.91 4.96
C LYS A 432 -14.87 4.66 5.08
N ASN A 433 -14.56 5.23 6.24
CA ASN A 433 -13.35 6.03 6.47
C ASN A 433 -12.23 5.29 7.22
N GLN A 434 -12.49 4.12 7.78
CA GLN A 434 -11.49 3.26 8.45
C GLN A 434 -11.87 1.79 8.23
N ARG A 435 -11.23 1.17 7.24
CA ARG A 435 -11.33 -0.27 6.97
C ARG A 435 -10.64 -1.02 8.11
N THR A 436 -11.38 -1.81 8.89
CA THR A 436 -10.89 -2.40 10.14
C THR A 436 -10.25 -3.78 9.89
N TYR A 437 -10.95 -4.71 9.22
CA TYR A 437 -10.45 -6.06 8.88
C TYR A 437 -11.36 -6.78 7.87
N PHE A 438 -10.96 -7.99 7.47
CA PHE A 438 -11.72 -8.88 6.57
C PHE A 438 -12.11 -10.17 7.29
N GLU A 439 -13.37 -10.56 7.14
CA GLU A 439 -13.90 -11.84 7.62
C GLU A 439 -14.06 -12.81 6.46
N LEU A 440 -13.80 -14.10 6.71
CA LEU A 440 -14.15 -15.13 5.74
C LEU A 440 -15.67 -15.30 5.69
N SER A 441 -16.27 -15.19 4.52
CA SER A 441 -17.71 -15.46 4.38
C SER A 441 -17.97 -16.94 4.67
N PRO A 442 -18.99 -17.29 5.47
CA PRO A 442 -19.32 -18.68 5.78
C PRO A 442 -19.47 -19.52 4.51
N PHE A 443 -18.91 -20.73 4.50
CA PHE A 443 -18.96 -21.67 3.38
C PHE A 443 -18.38 -21.16 2.06
N SER A 444 -17.64 -20.04 2.08
CA SER A 444 -17.01 -19.51 0.87
C SER A 444 -15.84 -20.36 0.39
N VAL A 445 -15.25 -21.18 1.26
CA VAL A 445 -14.13 -22.06 0.88
C VAL A 445 -14.66 -23.44 0.52
N ASN A 446 -14.46 -23.82 -0.74
CA ASN A 446 -14.76 -25.17 -1.21
C ASN A 446 -13.78 -26.18 -0.61
N GLU A 447 -14.29 -27.27 -0.01
CA GLU A 447 -13.47 -28.27 0.69
C GLU A 447 -12.49 -28.99 -0.24
N MET A 448 -12.91 -29.36 -1.45
CA MET A 448 -12.04 -30.04 -2.42
C MET A 448 -10.88 -29.14 -2.86
N PHE A 449 -11.18 -27.87 -3.16
CA PHE A 449 -10.17 -26.86 -3.47
C PHE A 449 -9.17 -26.68 -2.33
N TRP A 450 -9.68 -26.59 -1.11
CA TRP A 450 -8.85 -26.39 0.07
C TRP A 450 -7.94 -27.58 0.36
N GLN A 451 -8.49 -28.79 0.36
CA GLN A 451 -7.72 -30.02 0.54
C GLN A 451 -6.67 -30.21 -0.55
N TYR A 452 -7.00 -29.87 -1.80
CA TYR A 452 -6.03 -29.91 -2.89
C TYR A 452 -4.77 -29.08 -2.57
N HIS A 453 -4.92 -27.85 -2.06
CA HIS A 453 -3.79 -26.99 -1.71
C HIS A 453 -3.03 -27.47 -0.47
N ILE A 454 -3.72 -27.97 0.55
CA ILE A 454 -3.08 -28.60 1.72
C ILE A 454 -2.25 -29.81 1.28
N ASP A 455 -2.78 -30.64 0.39
CA ASP A 455 -2.09 -31.82 -0.13
C ASP A 455 -0.85 -31.45 -0.93
N GLN A 456 -0.84 -30.32 -1.64
CA GLN A 456 0.40 -29.84 -2.30
C GLN A 456 1.51 -29.55 -1.28
N TRP A 457 1.17 -28.95 -0.13
CA TRP A 457 2.13 -28.74 0.96
C TRP A 457 2.61 -30.05 1.57
N ARG A 458 1.74 -31.05 1.63
CA ARG A 458 1.99 -32.35 2.28
C ARG A 458 2.51 -33.44 1.34
N LYS A 459 2.61 -33.17 0.04
CA LYS A 459 3.04 -34.14 -0.97
C LYS A 459 4.42 -34.68 -0.62
N LYS A 460 4.59 -36.00 -0.61
CA LYS A 460 5.91 -36.60 -0.49
C LYS A 460 6.66 -36.42 -1.81
N ASP A 461 7.95 -36.15 -1.72
CA ASP A 461 8.82 -36.12 -2.91
C ASP A 461 9.03 -37.52 -3.48
#